data_AF-A0A1V1X3X9-F1
#
_entry.id   AF-A0A1V1X3X9-F1
#
_cell.length_a   1.000
_cell.length_b   1.000
_cell.length_c   1.000
_cell.angle_alpha   90.00
_cell.angle_beta   90.00
_cell.angle_gamma   90.00
#
_symmetry.space_group_name_H-M   'P 1'
#
loop_
_entity.id
_entity.type
_entity.pdbx_description
1 polymer ?
#
loop_
_entity_poly.entity_id
_entity_poly.type
_entity_poly.pdbx_seq_one_letter_code
_entity_poly.pdbx_strand_id
1 'polypeptide(L)'
;MNQSKNEKVEFLKLMKAFEINCSVAEITKDQLKLYFEAFKPYSLNVVKEAFSKVLYTWKYNKMPTVGVFMDEISTGPTIEAQAELQATDVLKQVNEIGTYGQPKFNDSTTIWLMQNRFNFKSLCLTIRQSDEKWFIKEFVQAYLYVKDSDQSLLSGAPKEIKQIAVNLFKGME
;
A
#
# COMPACT_ATOMS: atom_id res chain seq x y z
N MET A 1 -12.37 -14.20 11.22
CA MET A 1 -12.90 -13.26 12.25
C MET A 1 -11.85 -12.62 13.17
N ASN A 2 -10.56 -13.04 13.15
CA ASN A 2 -9.54 -12.57 14.11
C ASN A 2 -8.66 -11.38 13.67
N GLN A 3 -8.67 -11.01 12.39
CA GLN A 3 -7.71 -10.03 11.85
C GLN A 3 -8.01 -8.59 12.32
N SER A 4 -9.27 -8.16 12.26
CA SER A 4 -9.69 -6.82 12.70
C SER A 4 -9.48 -6.56 14.20
N LYS A 5 -9.61 -7.60 15.04
CA LYS A 5 -9.38 -7.48 16.48
C LYS A 5 -7.89 -7.32 16.79
N ASN A 6 -7.02 -8.02 16.05
CA ASN A 6 -5.58 -7.90 16.17
C ASN A 6 -5.07 -6.53 15.68
N GLU A 7 -5.62 -6.03 14.56
CA GLU A 7 -5.28 -4.72 14.01
C GLU A 7 -5.61 -3.57 14.97
N LYS A 8 -6.77 -3.62 15.64
CA LYS A 8 -7.13 -2.63 16.68
C LYS A 8 -6.15 -2.64 17.84
N VAL A 9 -5.74 -3.83 18.31
CA VAL A 9 -4.76 -3.96 19.41
C VAL A 9 -3.40 -3.39 19.00
N GLU A 10 -2.94 -3.70 17.79
CA GLU A 10 -1.68 -3.18 17.25
C GLU A 10 -1.72 -1.66 17.05
N PHE A 11 -2.83 -1.12 16.55
CA PHE A 11 -3.04 0.32 16.42
C PHE A 11 -3.00 1.03 17.78
N LEU A 12 -3.65 0.46 18.81
CA LEU A 12 -3.60 0.99 20.16
C LEU A 12 -2.17 1.01 20.73
N LYS A 13 -1.36 -0.02 20.45
CA LYS A 13 0.06 -0.04 20.84
C LYS A 13 0.84 1.10 20.19
N LEU A 14 0.61 1.38 18.91
CA LEU A 14 1.27 2.48 18.19
C LEU A 14 0.93 3.84 18.81
N MET A 15 -0.34 4.08 19.08
CA MET A 15 -0.80 5.34 19.68
C MET A 15 -0.19 5.55 21.08
N LYS A 16 -0.14 4.50 21.90
CA LYS A 16 0.50 4.55 23.23
C LYS A 16 2.01 4.78 23.17
N ALA A 17 2.70 4.17 22.20
CA ALA A 17 4.12 4.43 22.01
C ALA A 17 4.39 5.90 21.63
N PHE A 18 3.49 6.49 20.83
CA PHE A 18 3.57 7.89 20.43
C PHE A 18 3.27 8.87 21.57
N GLU A 19 2.31 8.51 22.44
CA GLU A 19 1.96 9.26 23.66
C GLU A 19 3.19 9.50 24.55
N ILE A 20 3.98 8.44 24.77
CA ILE A 20 5.23 8.49 25.55
C ILE A 20 6.20 9.50 24.95
N ASN A 21 6.34 9.52 23.62
CA ASN A 21 7.30 10.40 22.94
C ASN A 21 6.87 11.87 22.96
N CYS A 22 5.57 12.15 22.91
CA CYS A 22 5.06 13.52 22.86
C CYS A 22 4.84 14.15 24.25
N SER A 23 5.07 13.44 25.36
CA SER A 23 4.84 13.95 26.73
C SER A 23 3.46 14.60 26.91
N VAL A 24 2.45 14.06 26.23
CA VAL A 24 1.08 14.57 26.29
C VAL A 24 0.29 13.89 27.40
N ALA A 25 -0.79 14.53 27.86
CA ALA A 25 -1.79 13.88 28.69
C ALA A 25 -2.38 12.66 27.97
N GLU A 26 -2.86 11.69 28.75
CA GLU A 26 -3.39 10.41 28.28
C GLU A 26 -4.34 10.58 27.08
N ILE A 27 -4.10 9.82 26.01
CA ILE A 27 -4.95 9.89 24.82
C ILE A 27 -6.32 9.32 25.18
N THR A 28 -7.34 10.16 25.05
CA THR A 28 -8.72 9.77 25.36
C THR A 28 -9.25 8.72 24.37
N LYS A 29 -10.27 7.98 24.80
CA LYS A 29 -10.94 6.99 23.93
C LYS A 29 -11.52 7.61 22.65
N ASP A 30 -12.05 8.84 22.74
CA ASP A 30 -12.64 9.54 21.60
C ASP A 30 -11.57 9.97 20.60
N GLN A 31 -10.41 10.44 21.09
CA GLN A 31 -9.25 10.71 20.22
C GLN A 31 -8.79 9.43 19.51
N LEU A 32 -8.61 8.33 20.23
CA LEU A 32 -8.23 7.04 19.62
C LEU A 32 -9.22 6.60 18.54
N LYS A 33 -10.52 6.81 18.76
CA LYS A 33 -11.56 6.49 17.78
C LYS A 33 -11.42 7.36 16.52
N LEU A 34 -11.20 8.67 16.67
CA LEU A 34 -10.99 9.58 15.55
C LEU A 34 -9.75 9.21 14.72
N TYR A 35 -8.62 8.93 15.38
CA TYR A 35 -7.42 8.47 14.67
C TYR A 35 -7.67 7.14 13.95
N PHE A 36 -8.32 6.17 14.61
CA PHE A 36 -8.64 4.89 13.99
C PHE A 36 -9.56 5.02 12.78
N GLU A 37 -10.59 5.88 12.85
CA GLU A 37 -11.48 6.16 11.73
C GLU A 37 -10.73 6.83 10.57
N ALA A 38 -9.84 7.78 10.85
CA ALA A 38 -9.04 8.45 9.83
C ALA A 38 -8.12 7.47 9.08
N PHE A 39 -7.50 6.51 9.78
CA PHE A 39 -6.58 5.55 9.16
C PHE A 39 -7.24 4.29 8.61
N LYS A 40 -8.55 4.09 8.85
CA LYS A 40 -9.32 2.93 8.37
C LYS A 40 -9.15 2.61 6.87
N PRO A 41 -8.99 3.61 5.96
CA PRO A 41 -8.78 3.33 4.53
C PRO A 41 -7.40 2.72 4.20
N TYR A 42 -6.44 2.76 5.12
CA TYR A 42 -5.05 2.38 4.86
C TYR A 42 -4.69 1.06 5.55
N SER A 43 -3.72 0.34 5.00
CA SER A 43 -3.20 -0.86 5.64
C SER A 43 -2.42 -0.50 6.91
N LEU A 44 -2.47 -1.36 7.92
CA LEU A 44 -1.77 -1.14 9.19
C LEU A 44 -0.25 -0.96 8.99
N ASN A 45 0.34 -1.60 7.98
CA ASN A 45 1.77 -1.44 7.67
C ASN A 45 2.10 -0.02 7.17
N VAL A 46 1.27 0.54 6.29
CA VAL A 46 1.42 1.92 5.82
C VAL A 46 1.28 2.91 6.98
N VAL A 47 0.32 2.66 7.87
CA VAL A 47 0.15 3.46 9.09
C VAL A 47 1.39 3.35 10.00
N LYS A 48 1.92 2.15 10.21
CA LYS A 48 3.15 1.92 11.01
C LYS A 48 4.37 2.67 10.46
N GLU A 49 4.52 2.70 9.14
CA GLU A 49 5.61 3.42 8.48
C GLU A 49 5.45 4.94 8.65
N ALA A 50 4.25 5.48 8.42
CA ALA A 50 3.99 6.89 8.64
C ALA A 50 4.22 7.30 10.10
N PHE A 51 3.73 6.50 11.05
CA PHE A 51 4.00 6.73 12.48
C PHE A 51 5.49 6.71 12.78
N SER A 52 6.25 5.76 12.24
CA SER A 52 7.70 5.71 12.41
C SER A 52 8.38 6.97 11.87
N LYS A 53 8.03 7.40 10.64
CA LYS A 53 8.59 8.62 10.03
C LYS A 53 8.29 9.85 10.87
N VAL A 54 7.04 10.06 11.26
CA VAL A 54 6.66 11.19 12.12
C VAL A 54 7.38 11.11 13.47
N LEU A 55 7.58 9.92 14.04
CA LEU A 55 8.33 9.79 15.30
C LEU A 55 9.77 10.31 15.17
N TYR A 56 10.44 10.06 14.04
CA TYR A 56 11.80 10.52 13.79
C TYR A 56 11.90 12.01 13.43
N THR A 57 10.89 12.57 12.76
CA THR A 57 10.94 13.94 12.21
C THR A 57 10.23 14.97 13.07
N TRP A 58 9.32 14.55 13.97
CA TRP A 58 8.50 15.45 14.76
C TRP A 58 9.26 16.06 15.93
N LYS A 59 9.47 17.37 15.87
CA LYS A 59 10.30 18.13 16.82
C LYS A 59 9.51 18.78 17.96
N TYR A 60 8.20 18.56 18.04
CA TYR A 60 7.33 19.23 19.00
C TYR A 60 6.88 18.29 20.12
N ASN A 61 6.84 18.80 21.35
CA ASN A 61 6.34 18.08 22.53
C ASN A 61 4.80 18.07 22.62
N LYS A 62 4.14 17.96 21.47
CA LYS A 62 2.68 17.88 21.36
C LYS A 62 2.34 16.79 20.38
N MET A 63 1.18 16.17 20.53
CA MET A 63 0.76 15.14 19.61
C MET A 63 0.60 15.73 18.19
N PRO A 64 1.19 15.10 17.15
CA PRO A 64 0.95 15.51 15.77
C PRO A 64 -0.52 15.37 15.41
N THR A 65 -1.00 16.23 14.52
CA THR A 65 -2.35 16.09 14.00
C THR A 65 -2.43 14.91 13.04
N VAL A 66 -3.65 14.38 12.81
CA VAL A 66 -3.90 13.37 11.78
C VAL A 66 -3.31 13.79 10.42
N GLY A 67 -3.39 15.08 10.07
CA GLY A 67 -2.87 15.61 8.81
C GLY A 67 -1.38 15.33 8.61
N VAL A 68 -0.56 15.45 9.66
CA VAL A 68 0.89 15.17 9.57
C VAL A 68 1.17 13.71 9.23
N PHE A 69 0.41 12.78 9.80
CA PHE A 69 0.51 11.37 9.43
C PHE A 69 -0.02 11.12 8.02
N MET A 70 -1.09 11.83 7.60
CA MET A 70 -1.62 11.72 6.24
C MET A 70 -0.64 12.23 5.19
N ASP A 71 0.11 13.28 5.50
CA ASP A 71 1.19 13.77 4.65
C ASP A 71 2.26 12.68 4.50
N GLU A 72 2.65 12.01 5.58
CA GLU A 72 3.62 10.90 5.53
C GLU A 72 3.11 9.63 4.84
N ILE A 73 1.80 9.35 4.94
CA ILE A 73 1.13 8.27 4.20
C ILE A 73 1.11 8.61 2.71
N SER A 74 0.85 9.87 2.38
CA SER A 74 0.85 10.37 1.01
C SER A 74 2.26 10.43 0.42
N THR A 75 3.30 10.56 1.25
CA THR A 75 4.73 10.43 0.88
C THR A 75 5.30 9.03 1.13
N GLY A 76 4.46 7.99 1.24
CA GLY A 76 4.88 6.59 1.06
C GLY A 76 5.64 6.41 -0.26
N PRO A 77 6.30 5.26 -0.52
CA PRO A 77 6.92 5.04 -1.82
C PRO A 77 5.86 5.32 -2.88
N THR A 78 6.13 6.31 -3.74
CA THR A 78 5.19 6.72 -4.77
C THR A 78 4.77 5.48 -5.55
N ILE A 79 3.58 5.48 -6.14
CA ILE A 79 3.15 4.35 -6.97
C ILE A 79 4.21 4.03 -8.04
N GLU A 80 4.93 5.06 -8.51
CA GLU A 80 6.13 4.95 -9.33
C GLU A 80 7.27 4.18 -8.65
N ALA A 81 7.68 4.56 -7.43
CA ALA A 81 8.73 3.85 -6.69
C ALA A 81 8.33 2.40 -6.36
N GLN A 82 7.05 2.14 -6.08
CA GLN A 82 6.53 0.78 -5.94
C GLN A 82 6.64 0.01 -7.25
N ALA A 83 6.26 0.64 -8.37
CA ALA A 83 6.35 0.04 -9.69
C ALA A 83 7.80 -0.29 -10.07
N GLU A 84 8.76 0.59 -9.76
CA GLU A 84 10.20 0.35 -9.96
C GLU A 84 10.71 -0.83 -9.13
N LEU A 85 10.28 -0.93 -7.88
CA LEU A 85 10.62 -2.05 -6.99
C LEU A 85 10.07 -3.36 -7.53
N GLN A 86 8.82 -3.36 -8.01
CA GLN A 86 8.20 -4.53 -8.64
C GLN A 86 8.89 -4.92 -9.95
N ALA A 87 9.26 -3.95 -10.80
CA ALA A 87 10.01 -4.21 -12.03
C ALA A 87 11.36 -4.87 -11.73
N THR A 88 12.05 -4.38 -10.69
CA THR A 88 13.33 -4.93 -10.24
C THR A 88 13.17 -6.35 -9.70
N ASP A 89 12.09 -6.65 -8.95
CA ASP A 89 11.78 -8.01 -8.49
C ASP A 89 11.53 -8.97 -9.66
N VAL A 90 10.81 -8.53 -10.70
CA VAL A 90 10.62 -9.33 -11.92
C VAL A 90 11.96 -9.66 -12.58
N LEU A 91 12.83 -8.68 -12.77
CA LEU A 91 14.16 -8.89 -13.35
C LEU A 91 15.03 -9.83 -12.51
N LYS A 92 14.98 -9.66 -11.18
CA LYS A 92 15.67 -10.55 -10.24
C LYS A 92 15.19 -11.99 -10.42
N GLN A 93 13.88 -12.22 -10.47
CA GLN A 93 13.33 -13.56 -10.68
C GLN A 93 13.69 -14.11 -12.06
N VAL A 94 13.71 -13.27 -13.11
CA VAL A 94 14.19 -13.68 -14.45
C VAL A 94 15.62 -14.22 -14.39
N ASN A 95 16.50 -13.54 -13.66
CA ASN A 95 17.91 -13.90 -13.52
C ASN A 95 18.13 -15.12 -12.61
N GLU A 96 17.39 -15.24 -11.50
CA GLU A 96 17.58 -16.30 -10.51
C GLU A 96 16.90 -17.61 -10.89
N ILE A 97 15.70 -17.55 -11.47
CA ILE A 97 14.85 -18.71 -11.73
C ILE A 97 15.01 -19.22 -13.16
N GLY A 98 15.15 -18.30 -14.12
CA GLY A 98 15.25 -18.61 -15.55
C GLY A 98 13.98 -19.20 -16.17
N THR A 99 14.07 -19.57 -17.45
CA THR A 99 12.92 -19.92 -18.32
C THR A 99 12.10 -21.12 -17.86
N TYR A 100 12.70 -22.03 -17.10
CA TYR A 100 12.06 -23.29 -16.69
C TYR A 100 11.39 -23.24 -15.32
N GLY A 101 11.68 -22.22 -14.51
CA GLY A 101 11.06 -22.11 -13.20
C GLY A 101 9.77 -21.28 -13.23
N GLN A 102 9.10 -21.25 -12.07
CA GLN A 102 7.83 -20.56 -11.90
C GLN A 102 8.06 -19.35 -10.99
N PRO A 103 7.94 -18.11 -11.52
CA PRO A 103 8.07 -16.92 -10.69
C PRO A 103 6.90 -16.82 -9.70
N LYS A 104 7.17 -16.24 -8.53
CA LYS A 104 6.17 -15.98 -7.49
C LYS A 104 6.17 -14.50 -7.18
N PHE A 105 5.11 -13.82 -7.59
CA PHE A 105 4.89 -12.40 -7.28
C PHE A 105 3.83 -12.28 -6.19
N ASN A 106 4.02 -11.34 -5.26
CA ASN A 106 3.06 -11.06 -4.19
C ASN A 106 2.12 -9.89 -4.55
N ASP A 107 2.56 -8.98 -5.41
CA ASP A 107 1.77 -7.82 -5.81
C ASP A 107 0.75 -8.19 -6.89
N SER A 108 -0.53 -7.90 -6.62
CA SER A 108 -1.64 -8.22 -7.53
C SER A 108 -1.51 -7.55 -8.91
N THR A 109 -0.98 -6.32 -8.98
CA THR A 109 -0.79 -5.61 -10.25
C THR A 109 0.37 -6.24 -11.04
N THR A 110 1.47 -6.59 -10.37
CA THR A 110 2.57 -7.36 -10.97
C THR A 110 2.09 -8.70 -11.52
N ILE A 111 1.29 -9.46 -10.75
CA ILE A 111 0.72 -10.74 -11.20
C ILE A 111 -0.11 -10.51 -12.47
N TRP A 112 -1.01 -9.53 -12.44
CA TRP A 112 -1.87 -9.23 -13.58
C TRP A 112 -1.05 -8.84 -14.82
N LEU A 113 -0.06 -7.97 -14.67
CA LEU A 113 0.83 -7.56 -15.76
C LEU A 113 1.61 -8.73 -16.35
N MET A 114 2.12 -9.63 -15.50
CA MET A 114 2.89 -10.81 -15.91
C MET A 114 2.02 -11.94 -16.51
N GLN A 115 0.70 -11.85 -16.38
CA GLN A 115 -0.25 -12.77 -17.02
C GLN A 115 -0.80 -12.21 -18.33
N ASN A 116 -0.99 -10.89 -18.41
CA ASN A 116 -1.77 -10.27 -19.50
C ASN A 116 -0.92 -9.43 -20.47
N ARG A 117 0.23 -8.89 -20.04
CA ARG A 117 1.05 -7.99 -20.85
C ARG A 117 2.45 -8.54 -21.10
N PHE A 118 3.14 -8.93 -20.03
CA PHE A 118 4.50 -9.43 -20.09
C PHE A 118 4.49 -10.95 -19.97
N ASN A 119 5.29 -11.64 -20.79
CA ASN A 119 5.45 -13.08 -20.69
C ASN A 119 6.80 -13.42 -20.07
N PHE A 120 6.80 -14.01 -18.87
CA PHE A 120 8.03 -14.31 -18.13
C PHE A 120 9.03 -15.15 -18.94
N LYS A 121 8.59 -16.18 -19.66
CA LYS A 121 9.49 -17.02 -20.47
C LYS A 121 10.11 -16.22 -21.61
N SER A 122 9.34 -15.35 -22.25
CA SER A 122 9.86 -14.44 -23.26
C SER A 122 10.88 -13.49 -22.66
N LEU A 123 10.62 -12.93 -21.47
CA LEU A 123 11.59 -12.06 -20.78
C LEU A 123 12.90 -12.82 -20.51
N CYS A 124 12.86 -14.05 -19.99
CA CYS A 124 14.07 -14.86 -19.77
C CYS A 124 14.90 -15.13 -21.03
N LEU A 125 14.27 -15.15 -22.21
CA LEU A 125 14.96 -15.41 -23.47
C LEU A 125 15.43 -14.13 -24.18
N THR A 126 14.83 -12.98 -23.87
CA THR A 126 14.98 -11.75 -24.66
C THR A 126 15.62 -10.61 -23.91
N ILE A 127 15.41 -10.50 -22.59
CA ILE A 127 16.03 -9.44 -21.81
C ILE A 127 17.53 -9.68 -21.73
N ARG A 128 18.28 -8.68 -22.21
CA ARG A 128 19.72 -8.54 -21.97
C ARG A 128 19.94 -7.42 -20.97
N GLN A 129 21.14 -7.37 -20.41
CA GLN A 129 21.53 -6.33 -19.45
C GLN A 129 21.36 -4.90 -20.03
N SER A 130 21.53 -4.73 -21.34
CA SER A 130 21.28 -3.45 -22.04
C SER A 130 19.81 -3.02 -22.02
N ASP A 131 18.90 -4.00 -21.92
CA ASP A 131 17.47 -3.81 -22.13
C ASP A 131 16.71 -3.69 -20.80
N GLU A 132 17.38 -3.97 -19.67
CA GLU A 132 16.80 -3.86 -18.31
C GLU A 132 16.23 -2.48 -18.04
N LYS A 133 16.94 -1.41 -18.41
CA LYS A 133 16.46 -0.03 -18.23
C LYS A 133 15.19 0.25 -19.03
N TRP A 134 15.11 -0.29 -20.25
CA TRP A 134 13.93 -0.13 -21.09
C TRP A 134 12.74 -0.91 -20.51
N PHE A 135 12.99 -2.15 -20.06
CA PHE A 135 11.98 -2.97 -19.39
C PHE A 135 11.42 -2.29 -18.14
N ILE A 136 12.28 -1.76 -17.27
CA ILE A 136 11.84 -1.06 -16.05
C ILE A 136 10.93 0.10 -16.41
N LYS A 137 11.31 0.92 -17.40
CA LYS A 137 10.50 2.06 -17.85
C LYS A 137 9.11 1.61 -18.36
N GLU A 138 9.07 0.60 -19.22
CA GLU A 138 7.81 0.05 -19.76
C GLU A 138 6.94 -0.58 -18.69
N PHE A 139 7.54 -1.33 -17.75
CA PHE A 139 6.84 -1.94 -16.64
C PHE A 139 6.21 -0.88 -15.74
N VAL A 140 6.97 0.16 -15.39
CA VAL A 140 6.49 1.27 -14.55
C VAL A 140 5.29 1.95 -15.21
N GLN A 141 5.37 2.28 -16.50
CA GLN A 141 4.24 2.88 -17.22
C GLN A 141 3.00 1.98 -17.21
N ALA A 142 3.17 0.68 -17.47
CA ALA A 142 2.06 -0.26 -17.45
C ALA A 142 1.45 -0.43 -16.05
N TYR A 143 2.28 -0.42 -15.02
CA TYR A 143 1.87 -0.51 -13.61
C TYR A 143 1.01 0.69 -13.20
N LEU A 144 1.46 1.89 -13.52
CA LEU A 144 0.73 3.12 -13.24
C LEU A 144 -0.62 3.13 -13.97
N TYR A 145 -0.65 2.74 -15.24
CA TYR A 145 -1.89 2.66 -15.99
C TYR A 145 -2.93 1.74 -15.34
N VAL A 146 -2.51 0.58 -14.83
CA VAL A 146 -3.42 -0.36 -14.14
C VAL A 146 -3.92 0.25 -12.83
N LYS A 147 -3.03 0.86 -12.03
CA LYS A 147 -3.42 1.51 -10.77
C LYS A 147 -4.37 2.70 -10.98
N ASP A 148 -4.13 3.51 -12.01
CA ASP A 148 -5.00 4.62 -12.38
C ASP A 148 -6.36 4.13 -12.88
N SER A 149 -6.37 3.04 -13.65
CA SER A 149 -7.60 2.40 -14.13
C SER A 149 -8.45 1.85 -12.97
N ASP A 150 -7.82 1.19 -11.99
CA ASP A 150 -8.48 0.72 -10.76
C ASP A 150 -9.04 1.89 -9.94
N GLN A 151 -8.31 3.00 -9.84
CA GLN A 151 -8.79 4.21 -9.17
C GLN A 151 -9.94 4.90 -9.92
N SER A 152 -9.95 4.85 -11.26
CA SER A 152 -11.04 5.39 -12.09
C SER A 152 -12.35 4.61 -11.89
N LEU A 153 -12.27 3.29 -11.70
CA LEU A 153 -13.43 2.44 -11.40
C LEU A 153 -14.00 2.70 -10.00
N LEU A 154 -13.13 3.01 -9.02
CA LEU A 154 -13.53 3.31 -7.65
C LEU A 154 -14.07 4.74 -7.47
N SER A 155 -13.58 5.69 -8.28
CA SER A 155 -14.04 7.09 -8.28
C SER A 155 -15.29 7.31 -9.15
N GLY A 156 -15.50 6.49 -10.19
CA GLY A 156 -16.61 6.56 -11.13
C GLY A 156 -17.83 5.69 -10.83
N ALA A 157 -17.82 4.89 -9.75
CA ALA A 157 -18.96 4.02 -9.44
C ALA A 157 -20.25 4.86 -9.26
N PRO A 158 -21.31 4.62 -10.07
CA PRO A 158 -22.61 5.28 -9.91
C PRO A 158 -23.11 5.10 -8.48
N LYS A 159 -23.76 6.14 -7.92
CA LYS A 159 -24.30 6.12 -6.54
C LYS A 159 -25.08 4.84 -6.22
N GLU A 160 -25.71 4.25 -7.24
CA GLU A 160 -26.43 2.98 -7.18
C GLU A 160 -25.58 1.79 -6.73
N ILE A 161 -24.33 1.63 -7.21
CA ILE A 161 -23.46 0.52 -6.82
C ILE A 161 -22.96 0.67 -5.38
N LYS A 162 -22.67 1.90 -4.94
CA LYS A 162 -22.33 2.19 -3.54
C LYS A 162 -23.49 1.87 -2.60
N GLN A 163 -24.73 2.17 -3.04
CA GLN A 163 -25.93 1.87 -2.27
C GLN A 163 -26.22 0.37 -2.19
N ILE A 164 -25.99 -0.38 -3.28
CA ILE A 164 -26.13 -1.84 -3.31
C ILE A 164 -25.12 -2.50 -2.37
N ALA A 165 -23.85 -2.08 -2.39
CA ALA A 165 -22.83 -2.59 -1.46
C ALA A 165 -23.21 -2.33 0.00
N VAL A 166 -23.66 -1.11 0.32
CA VAL A 166 -24.11 -0.76 1.68
C VAL A 166 -25.32 -1.59 2.15
N ASN A 167 -26.26 -1.89 1.25
CA ASN A 167 -27.44 -2.70 1.57
C ASN A 167 -27.11 -4.19 1.71
N LEU A 168 -26.15 -4.71 0.93
CA LEU A 168 -25.71 -6.10 1.01
C LEU A 168 -25.07 -6.41 2.37
N PHE A 169 -24.27 -5.48 2.90
CA PHE A 169 -23.61 -5.66 4.20
C PHE A 169 -24.52 -5.37 5.41
N LYS A 170 -25.64 -4.66 5.21
CA LYS A 170 -26.66 -4.45 6.26
C LYS A 170 -27.63 -5.62 6.42
N GLY A 171 -27.77 -6.49 5.42
CA GLY A 171 -28.62 -7.68 5.50
C GLY A 171 -27.95 -8.92 6.12
N MET A 172 -26.73 -8.76 6.64
CA MET A 172 -25.93 -9.83 7.25
C MET A 172 -25.77 -9.68 8.77
N GLU A 173 -26.49 -8.73 9.40
CA GLU A 173 -26.65 -8.64 10.86
C GLU A 173 -27.94 -9.32 11.32
#